data_AF-A0A9K3Q836-F1
#
_entry.id   AF-A0A9K3Q836-F1
#
_cell.length_a   1.000
_cell.length_b   1.000
_cell.length_c   1.000
_cell.angle_alpha   90.00
_cell.angle_beta   90.00
_cell.angle_gamma   90.00
#
_symmetry.space_group_name_H-M   'P 1'
#
loop_
_entity.id
_entity.type
_entity.pdbx_description
1 polymer ?
#
loop_
_entity_poly.entity_id
_entity_poly.type
_entity_poly.pdbx_seq_one_letter_code
_entity_poly.pdbx_strand_id
1 'polypeptide(L)'
;MQEETISIQIPEGAEAGDELSFQIQGQELTIPIPLHSQPGDVLQIKLGGRGDESMETEEDTSIQLMTGNQLRLSSSLDDPEALSQPSIADGTYQCLWPASKFVIDYMNTSSTFHHLIRHAAPIRSVLELGAGQGMFGMAFSDIVSSLSSSGNVVQVTLSDVEDAMDPLRRNVQINQHLYEGRVHFSIIPLTWHSIPIPNAGCSLDYILGSDLLYNIDNIPDLAATIRRLMSKTTKVLLSVRWRKPVEERSFFVALSDILEWEVLHGTCPLDHTMYGNPACNESNTFFQQTMVGCNGQTLPLSMIDEAATSQMTAVEFEEYEALQTQVYLGRVKDVTKSGDCHDQKRLKTNC
;
A
#
# COMPACT_ATOMS: atom_id res chain seq x y z
N MET A 1 -15.37 -9.66 -3.76
CA MET A 1 -15.45 -11.00 -4.40
C MET A 1 -14.42 -11.89 -3.73
N GLN A 2 -14.70 -13.18 -3.52
CA GLN A 2 -13.66 -14.09 -3.02
C GLN A 2 -12.75 -14.45 -4.20
N GLU A 3 -11.49 -14.02 -4.15
CA GLU A 3 -10.45 -14.51 -5.05
C GLU A 3 -10.31 -16.02 -4.87
N GLU A 4 -10.53 -16.80 -5.92
CA GLU A 4 -10.32 -18.25 -5.88
C GLU A 4 -8.87 -18.53 -6.30
N THR A 5 -8.03 -18.89 -5.33
CA THR A 5 -6.67 -19.36 -5.60
C THR A 5 -6.67 -20.87 -5.61
N ILE A 6 -6.21 -21.47 -6.70
CA ILE A 6 -6.08 -22.92 -6.82
C ILE A 6 -4.62 -23.33 -6.72
N SER A 7 -4.36 -24.39 -5.96
CA SER A 7 -3.02 -24.96 -5.81
C SER A 7 -2.95 -26.29 -6.54
N ILE A 8 -2.02 -26.41 -7.49
CA ILE A 8 -1.83 -27.62 -8.30
C ILE A 8 -0.40 -28.09 -8.14
N GLN A 9 -0.22 -29.36 -7.76
CA GLN A 9 1.09 -29.96 -7.65
C GLN A 9 1.53 -30.51 -9.02
N ILE A 10 2.77 -30.23 -9.42
CA ILE A 10 3.36 -30.76 -10.65
C ILE A 10 3.56 -32.28 -10.51
N PRO A 11 2.99 -33.10 -11.40
CA PRO A 11 3.08 -34.55 -11.29
C PRO A 11 4.48 -35.09 -11.59
N GLU A 12 4.78 -36.28 -11.08
CA GLU A 12 6.03 -36.99 -11.39
C GLU A 12 6.17 -37.23 -12.90
N GLY A 13 7.35 -36.90 -13.44
CA GLY A 13 7.70 -37.08 -14.84
C GLY A 13 7.28 -35.94 -15.77
N ALA A 14 6.63 -34.89 -15.28
CA ALA A 14 6.38 -33.67 -16.05
C ALA A 14 7.60 -32.73 -16.01
N GLU A 15 7.88 -32.08 -17.14
CA GLU A 15 9.02 -31.17 -17.31
C GLU A 15 8.55 -29.75 -17.64
N ALA A 16 9.44 -28.77 -17.46
CA ALA A 16 9.15 -27.39 -17.82
C ALA A 16 8.79 -27.27 -19.32
N GLY A 17 7.68 -26.57 -19.60
CA GLY A 17 7.11 -26.47 -20.94
C GLY A 17 6.03 -27.49 -21.28
N ASP A 18 5.85 -28.57 -20.48
CA ASP A 18 4.70 -29.45 -20.62
C ASP A 18 3.40 -28.70 -20.25
N GLU A 19 2.27 -29.18 -20.75
CA GLU A 19 0.94 -28.63 -20.48
C GLU A 19 0.21 -29.43 -19.38
N LEU A 20 -0.32 -28.72 -18.38
CA LEU A 20 -1.20 -29.27 -17.35
C LEU A 20 -2.64 -28.86 -17.64
N SER A 21 -3.51 -29.84 -17.89
CA SER A 21 -4.94 -29.63 -18.10
C SER A 21 -5.76 -30.11 -16.90
N PHE A 22 -6.69 -29.29 -16.43
CA PHE A 22 -7.60 -29.62 -15.34
C PHE A 22 -8.92 -28.88 -15.49
N GLN A 23 -9.97 -29.40 -14.84
CA GLN A 23 -11.30 -28.79 -14.89
C GLN A 23 -11.60 -28.00 -13.61
N ILE A 24 -11.98 -26.74 -13.78
CA ILE A 24 -12.45 -25.86 -12.71
C ILE A 24 -13.79 -25.28 -13.11
N GLN A 25 -14.79 -25.43 -12.24
CA GLN A 25 -16.15 -24.93 -12.48
C GLN A 25 -16.75 -25.35 -13.83
N GLY A 26 -16.35 -26.51 -14.35
CA GLY A 26 -16.82 -27.05 -15.64
C GLY A 26 -16.11 -26.50 -16.88
N GLN A 27 -15.07 -25.67 -16.72
CA GLN A 27 -14.18 -25.24 -17.81
C GLN A 27 -12.86 -26.01 -17.72
N GLU A 28 -12.35 -26.47 -18.86
CA GLU A 28 -11.01 -27.02 -18.98
C GLU A 28 -10.01 -25.87 -19.09
N LEU A 29 -9.07 -25.82 -18.16
CA LEU A 29 -7.94 -24.88 -18.17
C LEU A 29 -6.68 -25.67 -18.46
N THR A 30 -5.87 -25.18 -19.40
CA THR A 30 -4.56 -25.72 -19.73
C THR A 30 -3.51 -24.65 -19.45
N ILE A 31 -2.53 -24.99 -18.61
CA ILE A 31 -1.42 -24.08 -18.28
C ILE A 31 -0.09 -24.75 -18.60
N PRO A 32 0.89 -24.02 -19.16
CA PRO A 32 2.24 -24.54 -19.31
C PRO A 32 2.95 -24.59 -17.95
N ILE A 33 3.79 -25.59 -17.74
CA ILE A 33 4.67 -25.67 -16.57
C ILE A 33 5.75 -24.58 -16.69
N PRO A 34 5.86 -23.65 -15.72
CA PRO A 34 6.85 -22.58 -15.77
C PRO A 34 8.29 -23.10 -15.82
N LEU A 35 9.14 -22.36 -16.53
CA LEU A 35 10.58 -22.61 -16.56
C LEU A 35 11.15 -22.70 -15.14
N HIS A 36 12.02 -23.69 -14.92
CA HIS A 36 12.65 -24.03 -13.63
C HIS A 36 11.78 -24.74 -12.59
N SER A 37 10.50 -24.99 -12.87
CA SER A 37 9.67 -25.82 -12.01
C SER A 37 10.05 -27.30 -12.11
N GLN A 38 9.88 -28.04 -11.03
CA GLN A 38 10.18 -29.48 -10.93
C GLN A 38 8.96 -30.28 -10.46
N PRO A 39 8.90 -31.59 -10.74
CA PRO A 39 7.92 -32.47 -10.13
C PRO A 39 7.86 -32.31 -8.61
N GLY A 40 6.64 -32.14 -8.09
CA GLY A 40 6.37 -31.90 -6.68
C GLY A 40 6.20 -30.43 -6.30
N ASP A 41 6.61 -29.47 -7.14
CA ASP A 41 6.34 -28.05 -6.94
C ASP A 41 4.83 -27.76 -6.96
N VAL A 42 4.40 -26.68 -6.31
CA VAL A 42 3.00 -26.28 -6.24
C VAL A 42 2.80 -24.95 -6.96
N LEU A 43 2.03 -24.98 -8.05
CA LEU A 43 1.60 -23.79 -8.78
C LEU A 43 0.39 -23.17 -8.09
N GLN A 44 0.45 -21.87 -7.82
CA GLN A 44 -0.66 -21.09 -7.29
C GLN A 44 -1.29 -20.29 -8.42
N ILE A 45 -2.52 -20.65 -8.79
CA ILE A 45 -3.24 -20.03 -9.91
C ILE A 45 -4.28 -19.08 -9.33
N LYS A 46 -4.16 -17.80 -9.68
CA LYS A 46 -5.19 -16.80 -9.42
C LYS A 46 -6.23 -16.87 -10.53
N LEU A 47 -7.45 -17.24 -10.17
CA LEU A 47 -8.56 -17.29 -11.10
C LEU A 47 -9.37 -16.00 -11.00
N GLY A 48 -9.43 -15.30 -12.13
CA GLY A 48 -10.44 -14.30 -12.43
C GLY A 48 -11.79 -14.72 -11.91
N GLY A 49 -12.33 -14.01 -10.92
CA GLY A 49 -13.77 -14.05 -10.69
C GLY A 49 -14.43 -13.71 -12.02
N ARG A 50 -15.26 -14.60 -12.59
CA ARG A 50 -16.13 -14.26 -13.71
C ARG A 50 -17.14 -13.21 -13.21
N GLY A 51 -16.71 -11.95 -13.14
CA GLY A 51 -17.61 -10.83 -13.16
C GLY A 51 -18.30 -10.88 -14.51
N ASP A 52 -19.64 -10.76 -14.51
CA ASP A 52 -20.32 -10.26 -15.70
C ASP A 52 -19.49 -9.06 -16.21
N GLU A 53 -19.25 -9.01 -17.52
CA GLU A 53 -18.82 -7.78 -18.18
C GLU A 53 -19.96 -6.75 -18.11
N SER A 54 -20.42 -6.39 -16.92
CA SER A 54 -20.80 -5.01 -16.72
C SER A 54 -19.49 -4.25 -16.81
N MET A 55 -19.23 -3.71 -18.01
CA MET A 55 -18.55 -2.43 -18.08
C MET A 55 -19.13 -1.60 -16.93
N GLU A 56 -18.35 -1.41 -15.86
CA GLU A 56 -18.64 -0.35 -14.92
C GLU A 56 -18.54 0.91 -15.76
N THR A 57 -19.70 1.32 -16.25
CA THR A 57 -19.91 2.64 -16.81
C THR A 57 -19.32 3.62 -15.81
N GLU A 58 -18.53 4.56 -16.32
CA GLU A 58 -18.07 5.73 -15.60
C GLU A 58 -19.12 6.19 -14.57
N GLU A 59 -18.66 6.56 -13.37
CA GLU A 59 -19.42 7.22 -12.29
C GLU A 59 -20.06 6.34 -11.19
N ASP A 60 -19.23 5.67 -10.39
CA ASP A 60 -19.43 5.76 -8.94
C ASP A 60 -18.06 5.92 -8.26
N THR A 61 -17.56 7.16 -8.17
CA THR A 61 -16.35 7.52 -7.39
C THR A 61 -16.63 7.45 -5.89
N SER A 62 -17.34 6.41 -5.44
CA SER A 62 -17.65 6.17 -4.05
C SER A 62 -16.90 4.97 -3.49
N ILE A 63 -16.34 5.13 -2.29
CA ILE A 63 -15.65 4.08 -1.54
C ILE A 63 -16.45 3.79 -0.28
N GLN A 64 -16.81 2.52 -0.12
CA GLN A 64 -17.48 2.06 1.09
C GLN A 64 -16.49 2.10 2.26
N LEU A 65 -16.92 2.72 3.36
CA LEU A 65 -16.18 2.81 4.61
C LEU A 65 -16.62 1.70 5.57
N MET A 66 -15.80 1.43 6.59
CA MET A 66 -16.06 0.40 7.60
C MET A 66 -17.41 0.60 8.31
N THR A 67 -17.79 1.85 8.58
CA THR A 67 -19.09 2.18 9.19
C THR A 67 -20.29 1.94 8.28
N GLY A 68 -20.09 1.57 7.02
CA GLY A 68 -21.12 1.44 5.98
C GLY A 68 -21.42 2.76 5.27
N ASN A 69 -20.78 3.86 5.67
CA ASN A 69 -20.84 5.14 4.96
C ASN A 69 -20.17 5.06 3.59
N GLN A 70 -20.52 5.97 2.68
CA GLN A 70 -19.93 6.07 1.35
C GLN A 70 -19.11 7.36 1.23
N LEU A 71 -17.80 7.22 1.05
CA LEU A 71 -16.87 8.31 0.78
C LEU A 71 -16.97 8.68 -0.71
N ARG A 72 -17.29 9.93 -1.04
CA ARG A 72 -17.43 10.39 -2.44
C ARG A 72 -16.26 11.26 -2.88
N LEU A 73 -15.71 11.02 -4.06
CA LEU A 73 -14.64 11.85 -4.62
C LEU A 73 -15.18 12.64 -5.82
N SER A 74 -14.85 13.93 -5.89
CA SER A 74 -15.23 14.77 -7.03
C SER A 74 -14.53 14.29 -8.30
N SER A 75 -15.24 14.28 -9.43
CA SER A 75 -14.65 13.91 -10.71
C SER A 75 -13.76 15.04 -11.22
N SER A 76 -12.76 14.72 -12.05
CA SER A 76 -11.94 15.73 -12.75
C SER A 76 -12.75 16.54 -13.78
N LEU A 77 -13.94 16.06 -14.16
CA LEU A 77 -14.86 16.72 -15.10
C LEU A 77 -15.66 17.86 -14.45
N ASP A 78 -15.66 17.96 -13.12
CA ASP A 78 -16.39 18.98 -12.37
C ASP A 78 -15.70 20.36 -12.36
N ASP A 79 -14.50 20.49 -12.95
CA ASP A 79 -13.71 21.73 -12.94
C ASP A 79 -13.03 22.04 -14.30
N PRO A 80 -13.72 22.77 -15.21
CA PRO A 80 -13.17 23.14 -16.52
C PRO A 80 -11.96 24.08 -16.45
N GLU A 81 -11.74 24.79 -15.34
CA GLU A 81 -10.65 25.76 -15.18
C GLU A 81 -9.31 25.08 -14.84
N ALA A 82 -9.33 23.90 -14.21
CA ALA A 82 -8.14 23.14 -13.83
C ALA A 82 -7.27 22.70 -15.03
N LEU A 83 -7.86 22.59 -16.23
CA LEU A 83 -7.16 22.18 -17.46
C LEU A 83 -6.28 23.28 -18.09
N SER A 84 -6.29 24.49 -17.55
CA SER A 84 -5.70 25.68 -18.21
C SER A 84 -4.44 26.24 -17.54
N GLN A 85 -4.04 25.73 -16.37
CA GLN A 85 -2.84 26.19 -15.68
C GLN A 85 -1.61 25.30 -15.97
N PRO A 86 -0.42 25.89 -16.18
CA PRO A 86 0.81 25.12 -16.28
C PRO A 86 1.13 24.48 -14.92
N SER A 87 0.83 23.20 -14.79
CA SER A 87 1.14 22.38 -13.61
C SER A 87 2.63 22.03 -13.59
N ILE A 88 3.24 22.08 -12.41
CA ILE A 88 4.61 21.62 -12.16
C ILE A 88 4.60 20.12 -11.81
N ALA A 89 3.44 19.60 -11.36
CA ALA A 89 3.23 18.21 -11.04
C ALA A 89 2.97 17.35 -12.30
N ASP A 90 3.22 16.05 -12.18
CA ASP A 90 3.01 15.05 -13.23
C ASP A 90 1.51 14.65 -13.40
N GLY A 91 0.61 15.28 -12.63
CA GLY A 91 -0.84 15.02 -12.65
C GLY A 91 -1.28 13.77 -11.88
N THR A 92 -0.35 12.99 -11.33
CA THR A 92 -0.63 11.70 -10.66
C THR A 92 -1.54 11.83 -9.44
N TYR A 93 -1.52 12.98 -8.76
CA TYR A 93 -2.37 13.29 -7.61
C TYR A 93 -3.88 13.25 -7.91
N GLN A 94 -4.27 13.35 -9.18
CA GLN A 94 -5.68 13.31 -9.61
C GLN A 94 -6.22 11.87 -9.72
N CYS A 95 -5.34 10.87 -9.81
CA CYS A 95 -5.70 9.49 -10.03
C CYS A 95 -6.15 8.78 -8.73
N LEU A 96 -7.05 7.81 -8.87
CA LEU A 96 -7.39 6.87 -7.81
C LEU A 96 -6.44 5.67 -7.91
N TRP A 97 -5.38 5.69 -7.11
CA TRP A 97 -4.36 4.64 -7.15
C TRP A 97 -4.84 3.33 -6.52
N PRO A 98 -4.64 2.17 -7.17
CA PRO A 98 -5.06 0.86 -6.66
C PRO A 98 -4.57 0.56 -5.25
N ALA A 99 -3.35 0.98 -4.89
CA ALA A 99 -2.79 0.76 -3.56
C ALA A 99 -3.64 1.36 -2.44
N SER A 100 -4.33 2.49 -2.70
CA SER A 100 -5.21 3.15 -1.73
C SER A 100 -6.47 2.33 -1.51
N LYS A 101 -7.08 1.83 -2.60
CA LYS A 101 -8.23 0.93 -2.50
C LYS A 101 -7.86 -0.35 -1.76
N PHE A 102 -6.70 -0.94 -2.09
CA PHE A 102 -6.21 -2.18 -1.48
C PHE A 102 -6.08 -2.07 0.05
N VAL A 103 -5.47 -0.99 0.56
CA VAL A 103 -5.35 -0.80 2.01
C VAL A 103 -6.70 -0.50 2.67
N ILE A 104 -7.61 0.21 2.00
CA ILE A 104 -8.95 0.49 2.54
C ILE A 104 -9.78 -0.78 2.64
N ASP A 105 -9.78 -1.62 1.60
CA ASP A 105 -10.47 -2.90 1.61
C ASP A 105 -9.95 -3.80 2.74
N TYR A 106 -8.62 -3.87 2.91
CA TYR A 106 -7.99 -4.55 4.04
C TYR A 106 -8.46 -3.99 5.38
N MET A 107 -8.37 -2.68 5.57
CA MET A 107 -8.71 -2.04 6.83
C MET A 107 -10.18 -2.20 7.19
N ASN A 108 -11.09 -2.17 6.20
CA ASN A 108 -12.53 -2.32 6.40
C ASN A 108 -12.93 -3.74 6.82
N THR A 109 -12.17 -4.76 6.40
CA THR A 109 -12.55 -6.16 6.56
C THR A 109 -11.71 -6.92 7.59
N SER A 110 -10.51 -6.43 7.91
CA SER A 110 -9.55 -7.12 8.78
C SER A 110 -9.90 -6.98 10.26
N SER A 111 -10.35 -8.08 10.86
CA SER A 111 -10.55 -8.17 12.31
C SER A 111 -9.27 -7.95 13.11
N THR A 112 -8.11 -8.39 12.57
CA THR A 112 -6.79 -8.15 13.15
C THR A 112 -6.45 -6.66 13.17
N PHE A 113 -6.70 -5.94 12.06
CA PHE A 113 -6.49 -4.50 12.01
C PHE A 113 -7.44 -3.76 12.97
N HIS A 114 -8.72 -4.14 12.98
CA HIS A 114 -9.68 -3.58 13.93
C HIS A 114 -9.27 -3.80 15.39
N HIS A 115 -8.74 -4.98 15.72
CA HIS A 115 -8.20 -5.27 17.04
C HIS A 115 -6.99 -4.38 17.36
N LEU A 116 -6.07 -4.22 16.41
CA LEU A 116 -4.92 -3.33 16.54
C LEU A 116 -5.34 -1.90 16.88
N ILE A 117 -6.34 -1.35 16.18
CA ILE A 117 -6.84 0.02 16.42
C ILE A 117 -7.58 0.13 17.76
N ARG A 118 -8.46 -0.84 18.11
CA ARG A 118 -9.21 -0.83 19.38
C ARG A 118 -8.31 -0.86 20.61
N HIS A 119 -7.19 -1.58 20.53
CA HIS A 119 -6.25 -1.75 21.65
C HIS A 119 -5.02 -0.84 21.56
N ALA A 120 -4.93 0.03 20.57
CA ALA A 120 -3.90 1.04 20.49
C ALA A 120 -4.07 2.10 21.60
N ALA A 121 -2.97 2.78 21.94
CA ALA A 121 -3.05 4.04 22.65
C ALA A 121 -3.94 5.05 21.86
N PRO A 122 -4.59 6.01 22.53
CA PRO A 122 -5.46 6.98 21.87
C PRO A 122 -4.79 7.66 20.66
N ILE A 123 -5.32 7.39 19.48
CA ILE A 123 -4.90 8.05 18.24
C ILE A 123 -5.54 9.43 18.20
N ARG A 124 -4.70 10.48 18.18
CA ARG A 124 -5.11 11.88 18.18
C ARG A 124 -4.55 12.67 17.00
N SER A 125 -3.39 12.29 16.47
CA SER A 125 -2.74 13.04 15.40
C SER A 125 -2.23 12.12 14.30
N VAL A 126 -2.73 12.36 13.09
CA VAL A 126 -2.43 11.57 11.88
C VAL A 126 -1.99 12.52 10.77
N LEU A 127 -0.97 12.14 10.02
CA LEU A 127 -0.53 12.84 8.80
C LEU A 127 -0.49 11.84 7.64
N GLU A 128 -1.13 12.16 6.53
CA GLU A 128 -0.97 11.44 5.27
C GLU A 128 -0.01 12.20 4.35
N LEU A 129 1.01 11.51 3.85
CA LEU A 129 1.94 11.99 2.83
C LEU A 129 1.46 11.52 1.46
N GLY A 130 1.43 12.41 0.47
CA GLY A 130 0.99 12.07 -0.89
C GLY A 130 -0.48 11.63 -0.91
N ALA A 131 -1.35 12.43 -0.30
CA ALA A 131 -2.75 12.08 -0.12
C ALA A 131 -3.54 11.97 -1.43
N GLY A 132 -3.08 12.62 -2.51
CA GLY A 132 -3.79 12.75 -3.79
C GLY A 132 -5.21 13.27 -3.56
N GLN A 133 -6.20 12.39 -3.80
CA GLN A 133 -7.61 12.68 -3.60
C GLN A 133 -8.09 12.54 -2.13
N GLY A 134 -7.24 12.06 -1.21
CA GLY A 134 -7.50 11.98 0.24
C GLY A 134 -8.22 10.71 0.71
N MET A 135 -8.33 9.70 -0.16
CA MET A 135 -9.12 8.49 0.08
C MET A 135 -8.68 7.73 1.34
N PHE A 136 -7.37 7.48 1.45
CA PHE A 136 -6.83 6.61 2.48
C PHE A 136 -6.85 7.29 3.86
N GLY A 137 -6.42 8.55 3.97
CA GLY A 137 -6.56 9.32 5.21
C GLY A 137 -8.00 9.44 5.69
N MET A 138 -8.95 9.72 4.80
CA MET A 138 -10.38 9.79 5.14
C MET A 138 -10.95 8.43 5.58
N ALA A 139 -10.60 7.33 4.91
CA ALA A 139 -11.03 6.00 5.31
C ALA A 139 -10.41 5.53 6.63
N PHE A 140 -9.11 5.78 6.84
CA PHE A 140 -8.44 5.52 8.12
C PHE A 140 -9.12 6.29 9.25
N SER A 141 -9.53 7.55 8.99
CA SER A 141 -10.25 8.41 9.94
C SER A 141 -11.60 7.84 10.38
N ASP A 142 -12.34 7.21 9.46
CA ASP A 142 -13.61 6.54 9.77
C ASP A 142 -13.41 5.40 10.78
N ILE A 143 -12.36 4.60 10.55
CA ILE A 143 -12.02 3.47 11.40
C ILE A 143 -11.56 3.95 12.78
N VAL A 144 -10.59 4.87 12.85
CA VAL A 144 -10.06 5.31 14.15
C VAL A 144 -11.11 6.09 14.95
N SER A 145 -11.94 6.92 14.31
CA SER A 145 -13.00 7.67 15.01
C SER A 145 -14.16 6.79 15.48
N SER A 146 -14.33 5.60 14.89
CA SER A 146 -15.38 4.66 15.26
C SER A 146 -14.92 3.56 16.21
N LEU A 147 -13.64 3.18 16.18
CA LEU A 147 -13.09 2.11 17.01
C LEU A 147 -12.27 2.60 18.20
N SER A 148 -11.72 3.81 18.16
CA SER A 148 -10.92 4.35 19.27
C SER A 148 -11.81 4.69 20.47
N SER A 149 -11.51 4.09 21.62
CA SER A 149 -12.28 4.29 22.86
C SER A 149 -12.08 5.66 23.51
N SER A 150 -11.29 6.56 22.90
CA SER A 150 -10.78 7.73 23.58
C SER A 150 -11.76 8.92 23.66
N GLY A 151 -12.84 8.90 22.86
CA GLY A 151 -13.80 10.01 22.75
C GLY A 151 -13.21 11.35 22.28
N ASN A 152 -11.91 11.39 21.97
CA ASN A 152 -11.21 12.58 21.55
C ASN A 152 -11.39 12.80 20.04
N VAL A 153 -11.40 14.07 19.64
CA VAL A 153 -11.35 14.45 18.24
C VAL A 153 -9.99 14.07 17.65
N VAL A 154 -10.00 13.34 16.54
CA VAL A 154 -8.79 12.98 15.79
C VAL A 154 -8.43 14.12 14.85
N GLN A 155 -7.19 14.61 14.95
CA GLN A 155 -6.61 15.60 14.06
C GLN A 155 -5.93 14.88 12.89
N VAL A 156 -6.41 15.12 11.67
CA VAL A 156 -5.93 14.45 10.47
C VAL A 156 -5.44 15.51 9.51
N THR A 157 -4.15 15.47 9.20
CA THR A 157 -3.54 16.34 8.20
C THR A 157 -3.36 15.55 6.91
N LEU A 158 -3.96 16.00 5.82
CA LEU A 158 -3.75 15.45 4.49
C LEU A 158 -2.77 16.35 3.75
N SER A 159 -1.70 15.79 3.21
CA SER A 159 -0.64 16.57 2.57
C SER A 159 -0.23 16.02 1.22
N ASP A 160 0.06 16.93 0.30
CA ASP A 160 0.48 16.64 -1.07
C ASP A 160 1.15 17.89 -1.68
N VAL A 161 1.52 17.88 -2.96
CA VAL A 161 2.01 19.07 -3.67
C VAL A 161 0.92 20.14 -3.79
N GLU A 162 1.31 21.40 -4.03
CA GLU A 162 0.38 22.54 -4.09
C GLU A 162 -0.78 22.32 -5.08
N ASP A 163 -0.48 21.72 -6.24
CA ASP A 163 -1.44 21.47 -7.32
C ASP A 163 -2.60 20.52 -6.91
N ALA A 164 -2.40 19.72 -5.85
CA ALA A 164 -3.40 18.79 -5.33
C ALA A 164 -4.33 19.40 -4.28
N MET A 165 -4.03 20.61 -3.78
CA MET A 165 -4.71 21.17 -2.62
C MET A 165 -6.20 21.46 -2.84
N ASP A 166 -6.57 22.00 -4.00
CA ASP A 166 -7.97 22.34 -4.28
C ASP A 166 -8.86 21.10 -4.50
N PRO A 167 -8.47 20.11 -5.32
CA PRO A 167 -9.18 18.83 -5.39
C PRO A 167 -9.32 18.15 -4.02
N LEU A 168 -8.25 18.11 -3.24
CA LEU A 168 -8.24 17.49 -1.91
C LEU A 168 -9.18 18.21 -0.93
N ARG A 169 -9.20 19.56 -0.94
CA ARG A 169 -10.15 20.36 -0.16
C ARG A 169 -11.59 20.07 -0.52
N ARG A 170 -11.89 20.00 -1.82
CA ARG A 170 -13.24 19.69 -2.32
C ARG A 170 -13.70 18.32 -1.83
N ASN A 171 -12.85 17.29 -1.95
CA ASN A 171 -13.16 15.95 -1.48
C ASN A 171 -13.42 15.91 0.03
N VAL A 172 -12.57 16.56 0.84
CA VAL A 172 -12.79 16.63 2.29
C VAL A 172 -14.09 17.35 2.63
N GLN A 173 -14.40 18.46 1.96
CA GLN A 173 -15.63 19.22 2.21
C GLN A 173 -16.89 18.41 1.94
N ILE A 174 -16.94 17.66 0.83
CA ILE A 174 -18.08 16.82 0.47
C ILE A 174 -18.32 15.73 1.53
N ASN A 175 -17.24 15.19 2.12
CA ASN A 175 -17.31 14.08 3.08
C ASN A 175 -17.28 14.50 4.55
N GLN A 176 -17.16 15.79 4.85
CA GLN A 176 -16.99 16.28 6.23
C GLN A 176 -18.14 15.84 7.16
N HIS A 177 -19.35 15.71 6.61
CA HIS A 177 -20.55 15.28 7.33
C HIS A 177 -20.46 13.85 7.87
N LEU A 178 -19.64 12.97 7.29
CA LEU A 178 -19.49 11.57 7.71
C LEU A 178 -18.88 11.42 9.10
N TYR A 179 -18.15 12.43 9.57
CA TYR A 179 -17.35 12.34 10.79
C TYR A 179 -17.99 12.98 12.01
N GLU A 180 -19.11 13.71 11.87
CA GLU A 180 -19.89 14.29 12.98
C GLU A 180 -19.04 15.05 14.02
N GLY A 181 -17.95 15.69 13.60
CA GLY A 181 -17.03 16.41 14.48
C GLY A 181 -16.05 15.53 15.28
N ARG A 182 -16.08 14.20 15.11
CA ARG A 182 -15.09 13.26 15.67
C ARG A 182 -13.71 13.38 15.01
N VAL A 183 -13.66 13.97 13.82
CA VAL A 183 -12.42 14.18 13.04
C VAL A 183 -12.34 15.63 12.60
N HIS A 184 -11.14 16.21 12.74
CA HIS A 184 -10.80 17.51 12.19
C HIS A 184 -9.74 17.35 11.11
N PHE A 185 -10.10 17.69 9.88
CA PHE A 185 -9.18 17.66 8.74
C PHE A 185 -8.47 19.01 8.58
N SER A 186 -7.16 18.94 8.38
CA SER A 186 -6.32 20.03 7.91
C SER A 186 -5.66 19.61 6.61
N ILE A 187 -5.51 20.55 5.67
CA ILE A 187 -4.93 20.27 4.35
C ILE A 187 -3.76 21.22 4.16
N ILE A 188 -2.58 20.67 3.91
CA ILE A 188 -1.34 21.43 3.78
C ILE A 188 -0.58 21.03 2.52
N PRO A 189 0.06 21.98 1.83
CA PRO A 189 1.05 21.64 0.82
C PRO A 189 2.31 21.13 1.50
N LEU A 190 2.84 20.01 1.01
CA LEU A 190 4.09 19.41 1.43
C LEU A 190 4.74 18.67 0.26
N THR A 191 5.65 19.34 -0.42
CA THR A 191 6.67 18.64 -1.20
C THR A 191 7.61 17.97 -0.20
N TRP A 192 7.99 16.71 -0.44
CA TRP A 192 9.01 16.05 0.40
C TRP A 192 10.29 16.88 0.39
N HIS A 193 11.20 16.70 1.35
CA HIS A 193 12.40 17.52 1.57
C HIS A 193 12.19 19.02 1.88
N SER A 194 10.98 19.59 1.74
CA SER A 194 10.68 20.99 2.06
C SER A 194 11.13 21.36 3.48
N ILE A 195 11.59 22.60 3.65
CA ILE A 195 11.94 23.15 4.98
C ILE A 195 11.27 24.53 5.11
N PRO A 196 10.51 24.80 6.19
CA PRO A 196 10.17 23.87 7.27
C PRO A 196 9.14 22.82 6.82
N ILE A 197 9.19 21.62 7.39
CA ILE A 197 8.08 20.66 7.27
C ILE A 197 7.01 21.10 8.27
N PRO A 198 5.79 21.46 7.84
CA PRO A 198 4.72 21.77 8.77
C PRO A 198 4.49 20.58 9.72
N ASN A 199 4.24 20.87 11.00
CA ASN A 199 4.11 19.86 12.07
C ASN A 199 5.38 19.07 12.42
N ALA A 200 6.57 19.46 11.94
CA ALA A 200 7.82 18.88 12.43
C ALA A 200 7.97 19.06 13.95
N GLY A 201 8.20 17.97 14.67
CA GLY A 201 8.30 17.95 16.13
C GLY A 201 6.97 17.82 16.87
N CYS A 202 5.83 17.79 16.18
CA CYS A 202 4.56 17.34 16.77
C CYS A 202 4.61 15.82 17.01
N SER A 203 4.00 15.37 18.11
CA SER A 203 3.86 13.94 18.41
C SER A 203 2.79 13.30 17.52
N LEU A 204 3.14 12.96 16.28
CA LEU A 204 2.26 12.20 15.39
C LEU A 204 2.09 10.77 15.91
N ASP A 205 0.86 10.27 15.93
CA ASP A 205 0.59 8.86 16.26
C ASP A 205 0.78 7.99 15.01
N TYR A 206 0.32 8.47 13.86
CA TYR A 206 0.44 7.79 12.57
C TYR A 206 0.92 8.72 11.46
N ILE A 207 1.82 8.19 10.63
CA ILE A 207 2.09 8.67 9.27
C ILE A 207 1.49 7.65 8.31
N LEU A 208 0.68 8.12 7.36
CA LEU A 208 0.04 7.31 6.33
C LEU A 208 0.69 7.60 4.98
N GLY A 209 0.68 6.63 4.09
CA GLY A 209 1.09 6.81 2.70
C GLY A 209 0.61 5.66 1.82
N SER A 210 0.25 5.96 0.59
CA SER A 210 -0.17 4.95 -0.38
C SER A 210 0.46 5.26 -1.72
N ASP A 211 1.06 4.24 -2.33
CA ASP A 211 1.71 4.33 -3.65
C ASP A 211 2.84 5.37 -3.76
N LEU A 212 3.59 5.61 -2.68
CA LEU A 212 4.57 6.70 -2.62
C LEU A 212 5.92 6.41 -3.30
N LEU A 213 6.16 5.16 -3.71
CA LEU A 213 7.47 4.71 -4.21
C LEU A 213 7.59 4.69 -5.74
N TYR A 214 6.58 5.20 -6.45
CA TYR A 214 6.52 5.17 -7.91
C TYR A 214 7.68 5.93 -8.60
N ASN A 215 8.14 7.03 -7.98
CA ASN A 215 9.30 7.78 -8.44
C ASN A 215 10.50 7.49 -7.53
N ILE A 216 11.39 6.62 -8.01
CA ILE A 216 12.58 6.18 -7.28
C ILE A 216 13.52 7.33 -6.90
N ASP A 217 13.54 8.41 -7.67
CA ASP A 217 14.39 9.58 -7.41
C ASP A 217 13.93 10.35 -6.16
N ASN A 218 12.65 10.24 -5.81
CA ASN A 218 12.07 10.92 -4.64
C ASN A 218 12.22 10.12 -3.34
N ILE A 219 12.66 8.85 -3.40
CA ILE A 219 12.80 7.98 -2.21
C ILE A 219 13.68 8.59 -1.10
N PRO A 220 14.88 9.16 -1.40
CA PRO A 220 15.71 9.77 -0.37
C PRO A 220 14.99 10.91 0.37
N ASP A 221 14.26 11.74 -0.37
CA ASP A 221 13.53 12.89 0.16
C ASP A 221 12.30 12.49 0.97
N LEU A 222 11.58 11.45 0.54
CA LEU A 222 10.49 10.85 1.32
C LEU A 222 11.00 10.28 2.64
N ALA A 223 12.10 9.50 2.60
CA ALA A 223 12.69 8.92 3.81
C ALA A 223 13.19 10.00 4.78
N ALA A 224 13.83 11.07 4.26
CA ALA A 224 14.24 12.21 5.07
C ALA A 224 13.04 12.95 5.70
N THR A 225 11.93 13.07 4.97
CA THR A 225 10.68 13.68 5.44
C THR A 225 10.09 12.89 6.58
N ILE A 226 9.91 11.57 6.42
CA ILE A 226 9.42 10.68 7.49
C ILE A 226 10.32 10.81 8.72
N ARG A 227 11.65 10.69 8.56
CA ARG A 227 12.61 10.79 9.68
C ARG A 227 12.46 12.06 10.51
N ARG A 228 12.15 13.21 9.88
CA ARG A 228 11.94 14.50 10.56
C ARG A 228 10.58 14.60 11.27
N LEU A 229 9.59 13.85 10.80
CA LEU A 229 8.23 13.81 11.36
C LEU A 229 8.09 12.79 12.50
N MET A 230 8.97 11.79 12.54
CA MET A 230 8.92 10.71 13.52
C MET A 230 9.15 11.18 14.96
N SER A 231 8.32 10.67 15.87
CA SER A 231 8.55 10.65 17.32
C SER A 231 8.72 9.20 17.81
N LYS A 232 9.08 8.99 19.09
CA LYS A 232 9.32 7.64 19.65
C LYS A 232 8.11 6.69 19.58
N THR A 233 6.90 7.23 19.44
CA THR A 233 5.66 6.45 19.45
C THR A 233 4.95 6.42 18.10
N THR A 234 5.45 7.18 17.13
CA THR A 234 4.85 7.28 15.80
C THR A 234 4.90 5.93 15.10
N LYS A 235 3.81 5.57 14.42
CA LYS A 235 3.76 4.42 13.52
C LYS A 235 3.64 4.90 12.08
N VAL A 236 4.14 4.11 11.14
CA VAL A 236 4.02 4.41 9.71
C VAL A 236 3.20 3.30 9.06
N LEU A 237 2.04 3.62 8.48
CA LEU A 237 1.20 2.67 7.76
C LEU A 237 1.28 2.98 6.26
N LEU A 238 1.83 2.06 5.49
CA LEU A 238 2.03 2.24 4.04
C LEU A 238 1.31 1.18 3.25
N SER A 239 0.67 1.57 2.15
CA SER A 239 0.31 0.66 1.07
C SER A 239 1.33 0.81 -0.06
N VAL A 240 2.11 -0.24 -0.31
CA VAL A 240 3.17 -0.23 -1.31
C VAL A 240 2.77 -1.12 -2.47
N ARG A 241 2.63 -0.50 -3.64
CA ARG A 241 2.57 -1.19 -4.92
C ARG A 241 3.98 -1.28 -5.48
N TRP A 242 4.52 -2.49 -5.52
CA TRP A 242 5.84 -2.76 -6.04
C TRP A 242 5.83 -2.73 -7.57
N ARG A 243 6.73 -1.94 -8.16
CA ARG A 243 6.96 -1.90 -9.61
C ARG A 243 8.41 -2.22 -9.94
N LYS A 244 9.31 -1.73 -9.08
CA LYS A 244 10.77 -1.90 -9.18
C LYS A 244 11.31 -2.33 -7.82
N PRO A 245 11.06 -3.57 -7.37
CA PRO A 245 11.33 -3.99 -5.99
C PRO A 245 12.77 -3.79 -5.54
N VAL A 246 13.75 -3.92 -6.44
CA VAL A 246 15.16 -3.76 -6.11
C VAL A 246 15.47 -2.30 -5.72
N GLU A 247 14.99 -1.35 -6.50
CA GLU A 247 15.18 0.08 -6.31
C GLU A 247 14.30 0.62 -5.17
N GLU A 248 13.01 0.24 -5.15
CA GLU A 248 12.03 0.68 -4.16
C GLU A 248 12.40 0.22 -2.75
N ARG A 249 13.06 -0.95 -2.61
CA ARG A 249 13.55 -1.46 -1.31
C ARG A 249 14.49 -0.49 -0.61
N SER A 250 15.18 0.38 -1.35
CA SER A 250 16.05 1.41 -0.75
C SER A 250 15.32 2.31 0.25
N PHE A 251 14.01 2.52 0.08
CA PHE A 251 13.17 3.24 1.05
C PHE A 251 13.18 2.59 2.44
N PHE A 252 12.94 1.27 2.48
CA PHE A 252 12.91 0.51 3.73
C PHE A 252 14.30 0.46 4.37
N VAL A 253 15.34 0.27 3.57
CA VAL A 253 16.75 0.29 4.02
C VAL A 253 17.09 1.65 4.64
N ALA A 254 16.68 2.75 4.00
CA ALA A 254 16.96 4.11 4.45
C ALA A 254 16.31 4.48 5.80
N LEU A 255 15.32 3.71 6.27
CA LEU A 255 14.65 3.89 7.56
C LEU A 255 14.90 2.73 8.54
N SER A 256 15.68 1.72 8.14
CA SER A 256 15.88 0.49 8.91
C SER A 256 16.64 0.69 10.23
N ASP A 257 17.34 1.80 10.41
CA ASP A 257 17.99 2.18 11.67
C ASP A 257 16.99 2.65 12.74
N ILE A 258 15.83 3.16 12.34
CA ILE A 258 14.81 3.72 13.24
C ILE A 258 13.48 2.97 13.24
N LEU A 259 13.13 2.29 12.16
CA LEU A 259 11.87 1.56 11.99
C LEU A 259 12.11 0.06 11.83
N GLU A 260 11.23 -0.72 12.44
CA GLU A 260 11.01 -2.13 12.16
C GLU A 260 9.71 -2.27 11.38
N TRP A 261 9.76 -2.95 10.23
CA TRP A 261 8.64 -3.08 9.31
C TRP A 261 8.00 -4.46 9.42
N GLU A 262 6.68 -4.49 9.52
CA GLU A 262 5.86 -5.70 9.49
C GLU A 262 4.93 -5.65 8.28
N VAL A 263 4.80 -6.75 7.54
CA VAL A 263 3.74 -6.90 6.54
C VAL A 263 2.43 -7.21 7.27
N LEU A 264 1.45 -6.31 7.17
CA LEU A 264 0.12 -6.52 7.72
C LEU A 264 -0.81 -7.26 6.75
N HIS A 265 -0.65 -6.99 5.46
CA HIS A 265 -1.50 -7.55 4.41
C HIS A 265 -0.76 -7.58 3.08
N GLY A 266 -1.17 -8.49 2.21
CA GLY A 266 -0.56 -8.73 0.92
C GLY A 266 -0.82 -10.16 0.48
N THR A 267 -0.92 -10.38 -0.82
CA THR A 267 -1.11 -11.72 -1.37
C THR A 267 0.17 -12.54 -1.31
N CYS A 268 1.33 -11.86 -1.35
CA CYS A 268 2.64 -12.47 -1.13
C CYS A 268 3.01 -12.42 0.36
N PRO A 269 3.44 -13.54 0.97
CA PRO A 269 3.88 -13.57 2.37
C PRO A 269 5.30 -13.02 2.58
N LEU A 270 6.03 -12.71 1.51
CA LEU A 270 7.41 -12.22 1.59
C LEU A 270 7.45 -10.77 2.03
N ASP A 271 8.35 -10.41 2.94
CA ASP A 271 8.54 -9.02 3.35
C ASP A 271 9.38 -8.22 2.35
N HIS A 272 9.54 -6.92 2.64
CA HIS A 272 10.31 -5.98 1.82
C HIS A 272 11.78 -6.39 1.58
N THR A 273 12.37 -7.27 2.41
CA THR A 273 13.76 -7.74 2.23
C THR A 273 13.86 -8.86 1.19
N MET A 274 12.77 -9.61 1.02
CA MET A 274 12.68 -10.77 0.14
C MET A 274 11.91 -10.47 -1.15
N TYR A 275 10.78 -9.75 -1.08
CA TYR A 275 9.90 -9.49 -2.23
C TYR A 275 10.67 -8.86 -3.40
N GLY A 276 10.66 -9.54 -4.55
CA GLY A 276 11.36 -9.14 -5.77
C GLY A 276 12.88 -9.08 -5.61
N ASN A 277 13.47 -9.79 -4.64
CA ASN A 277 14.92 -9.88 -4.48
C ASN A 277 15.45 -11.01 -5.38
N PRO A 278 16.23 -10.71 -6.44
CA PRO A 278 16.72 -11.73 -7.37
C PRO A 278 17.68 -12.74 -6.71
N ALA A 279 18.27 -12.38 -5.56
CA ALA A 279 19.14 -13.27 -4.78
C ALA A 279 18.37 -14.15 -3.77
N CYS A 280 17.06 -13.97 -3.63
CA CYS A 280 16.21 -14.73 -2.72
C CYS A 280 15.49 -15.83 -3.49
N ASN A 281 15.75 -17.09 -3.12
CA ASN A 281 15.13 -18.24 -3.77
C ASN A 281 13.62 -18.23 -3.58
N GLU A 282 13.14 -17.92 -2.37
CA GLU A 282 11.72 -17.84 -2.04
C GLU A 282 11.00 -16.79 -2.89
N SER A 283 11.65 -15.65 -3.15
CA SER A 283 11.14 -14.64 -4.08
C SER A 283 11.07 -15.18 -5.50
N ASN A 284 12.15 -15.75 -6.01
CA ASN A 284 12.18 -16.30 -7.37
C ASN A 284 11.11 -17.38 -7.55
N THR A 285 10.96 -18.27 -6.56
CA THR A 285 9.92 -19.29 -6.52
C THR A 285 8.52 -18.68 -6.57
N PHE A 286 8.23 -17.66 -5.76
CA PHE A 286 6.94 -16.96 -5.78
C PHE A 286 6.63 -16.41 -7.19
N PHE A 287 7.56 -15.68 -7.81
CA PHE A 287 7.32 -15.12 -9.16
C PHE A 287 7.25 -16.19 -10.26
N GLN A 288 7.88 -17.35 -10.08
CA GLN A 288 7.83 -18.45 -11.05
C GLN A 288 6.57 -19.32 -10.90
N GLN A 289 6.07 -19.50 -9.69
CA GLN A 289 5.00 -20.45 -9.38
C GLN A 289 3.64 -19.79 -9.15
N THR A 290 3.59 -18.47 -8.96
CA THR A 290 2.33 -17.73 -8.95
C THR A 290 1.93 -17.35 -10.36
N MET A 291 0.76 -17.83 -10.77
CA MET A 291 0.20 -17.69 -12.11
C MET A 291 -0.97 -16.72 -12.10
N VAL A 292 -1.03 -15.83 -13.10
CA VAL A 292 -2.08 -14.81 -13.28
C VAL A 292 -2.66 -14.88 -14.69
N GLY A 293 -3.92 -14.48 -14.84
CA GLY A 293 -4.57 -14.35 -16.14
C GLY A 293 -3.97 -13.19 -16.95
N CYS A 294 -3.81 -13.38 -18.26
CA CYS A 294 -3.37 -12.35 -19.19
C CYS A 294 -3.91 -12.67 -20.58
N ASN A 295 -4.85 -11.88 -21.08
CA ASN A 295 -5.44 -12.03 -22.42
C ASN A 295 -6.00 -13.46 -22.64
N GLY A 296 -6.69 -14.00 -21.63
CA GLY A 296 -7.25 -15.35 -21.69
C GLY A 296 -6.23 -16.50 -21.60
N GLN A 297 -4.95 -16.19 -21.38
CA GLN A 297 -3.91 -17.16 -21.03
C GLN A 297 -3.56 -17.05 -19.55
N THR A 298 -2.87 -18.06 -19.01
CA THR A 298 -2.35 -18.05 -17.64
C THR A 298 -0.83 -18.07 -17.69
N LEU A 299 -0.19 -17.03 -17.16
CA LEU A 299 1.25 -16.82 -17.22
C LEU A 299 1.84 -16.68 -15.81
N PRO A 300 3.08 -17.12 -15.56
CA PRO A 300 3.74 -16.88 -14.29
C PRO A 300 4.03 -15.38 -14.13
N LEU A 301 4.02 -14.87 -12.90
CA LEU A 301 4.31 -13.45 -12.60
C LEU A 301 5.66 -12.99 -13.18
N SER A 302 6.65 -13.88 -13.20
CA SER A 302 7.98 -13.63 -13.78
C SER A 302 7.99 -13.34 -15.28
N MET A 303 6.90 -13.64 -16.01
CA MET A 303 6.74 -13.37 -17.43
C MET A 303 5.86 -12.15 -17.73
N ILE A 304 5.31 -11.49 -16.70
CA ILE A 304 4.47 -10.31 -16.89
C ILE A 304 5.34 -9.07 -17.06
N ASP A 305 5.31 -8.47 -18.25
CA ASP A 305 5.97 -7.21 -18.58
C ASP A 305 4.95 -6.12 -18.98
N GLU A 306 5.43 -4.97 -19.43
CA GLU A 306 4.58 -3.86 -19.91
C GLU A 306 3.69 -4.26 -21.10
N ALA A 307 4.17 -5.15 -21.96
CA ALA A 307 3.40 -5.62 -23.11
C ALA A 307 2.29 -6.60 -22.70
N ALA A 308 2.55 -7.45 -21.71
CA ALA A 308 1.56 -8.34 -21.12
C ALA A 308 0.47 -7.56 -20.39
N THR A 309 0.85 -6.63 -19.51
CA THR A 309 -0.11 -5.79 -18.75
C THR A 309 -0.99 -4.93 -19.65
N SER A 310 -0.49 -4.45 -20.79
CA SER A 310 -1.27 -3.69 -21.78
C SER A 310 -2.36 -4.51 -22.48
N GLN A 311 -2.29 -5.84 -22.41
CA GLN A 311 -3.25 -6.77 -23.01
C GLN A 311 -4.21 -7.38 -21.99
N MET A 312 -4.00 -7.13 -20.70
CA MET A 312 -4.88 -7.61 -19.65
C MET A 312 -6.25 -6.92 -19.74
N THR A 313 -7.30 -7.69 -19.47
CA THR A 313 -8.60 -7.12 -19.10
C THR A 313 -8.49 -6.34 -17.79
N ALA A 314 -9.47 -5.50 -17.48
CA ALA A 314 -9.49 -4.76 -16.21
C ALA A 314 -9.41 -5.70 -14.99
N VAL A 315 -10.14 -6.82 -15.02
CA VAL A 315 -10.14 -7.82 -13.94
C VAL A 315 -8.77 -8.50 -13.81
N GLU A 316 -8.17 -8.94 -14.92
CA GLU A 316 -6.82 -9.54 -14.91
C GLU A 316 -5.78 -8.56 -14.35
N PHE A 317 -5.87 -7.29 -14.74
CA PHE A 317 -4.96 -6.26 -14.27
C PHE A 317 -5.14 -5.99 -12.78
N GLU A 318 -6.37 -5.90 -12.26
CA GLU A 318 -6.62 -5.74 -10.83
C GLU A 318 -6.05 -6.90 -9.99
N GLU A 319 -6.15 -8.14 -10.47
CA GLU A 319 -5.57 -9.30 -9.79
C GLU A 319 -4.04 -9.26 -9.79
N TYR A 320 -3.45 -8.91 -10.93
CA TYR A 320 -2.02 -8.67 -11.04
C TYR A 320 -1.55 -7.57 -10.06
N GLU A 321 -2.28 -6.46 -9.99
CA GLU A 321 -1.98 -5.35 -9.09
C GLU A 321 -2.06 -5.75 -7.61
N ALA A 322 -3.04 -6.56 -7.23
CA ALA A 322 -3.17 -7.08 -5.88
C ALA A 322 -1.98 -7.98 -5.48
N LEU A 323 -1.43 -8.76 -6.42
CA LEU A 323 -0.22 -9.57 -6.21
C LEU A 323 1.05 -8.73 -6.00
N GLN A 324 1.04 -7.50 -6.52
CA GLN A 324 2.14 -6.54 -6.43
C GLN A 324 2.00 -5.57 -5.25
N THR A 325 0.90 -5.64 -4.49
CA THR A 325 0.59 -4.67 -3.43
C THR A 325 0.66 -5.29 -2.04
N GLN A 326 1.29 -4.58 -1.10
CA GLN A 326 1.43 -5.00 0.29
C GLN A 326 1.22 -3.82 1.25
N VAL A 327 0.56 -4.08 2.37
CA VAL A 327 0.36 -3.11 3.45
C VAL A 327 1.41 -3.36 4.54
N TYR A 328 2.18 -2.33 4.86
CA TYR A 328 3.27 -2.33 5.81
C TYR A 328 2.97 -1.48 7.04
N LEU A 329 3.38 -1.96 8.21
CA LEU A 329 3.39 -1.18 9.45
C LEU A 329 4.82 -1.04 9.99
N GLY A 330 5.35 0.18 9.91
CA GLY A 330 6.60 0.58 10.54
C GLY A 330 6.39 0.99 11.99
N ARG A 331 7.16 0.41 12.91
CA ARG A 331 7.20 0.80 14.33
C ARG A 331 8.60 1.28 14.70
N VAL A 332 8.68 2.28 15.56
CA VAL A 332 9.98 2.75 16.07
C VAL A 332 10.66 1.65 16.87
N LYS A 333 11.94 1.43 16.60
CA LYS A 333 12.76 0.47 17.35
C LYS A 333 12.97 0.93 18.79
N ASP A 334 12.80 0.03 19.74
CA ASP A 334 13.17 0.27 21.13
C ASP A 334 14.70 0.31 21.26
N VAL A 335 15.26 1.51 21.43
CA VAL A 335 16.72 1.74 21.58
C VAL A 335 17.28 1.15 22.90
N THR A 336 16.45 0.56 23.77
CA THR A 336 16.84 0.09 25.11
C THR A 336 17.44 -1.33 25.16
N LYS A 337 17.85 -1.91 24.02
CA LYS A 337 18.55 -3.21 23.99
C LYS A 337 19.92 -3.20 23.28
N SER A 338 20.69 -2.13 23.41
CA SER A 338 22.16 -2.21 23.31
C SER A 338 22.77 -2.00 24.69
N GLY A 339 22.80 -3.08 25.46
CA GLY A 339 23.65 -3.16 26.64
C GLY A 339 25.10 -3.20 26.21
N ASP A 340 25.78 -2.06 26.30
CA ASP A 340 27.21 -2.01 26.59
C ASP A 340 27.46 -0.87 27.59
N CYS A 341 27.07 -1.14 28.83
CA CYS A 341 27.59 -0.46 30.00
C CYS A 341 28.89 -1.17 30.39
N HIS A 342 29.99 -0.88 29.69
CA HIS A 342 31.32 -1.15 30.22
C HIS A 342 32.30 -0.04 29.81
N ASP A 343 32.97 0.47 30.86
CA ASP A 343 34.19 1.27 30.86
C ASP A 343 34.13 2.74 30.40
N GLN A 344 33.62 3.57 31.31
CA GLN A 344 34.38 4.77 31.69
C GLN A 344 34.72 4.72 33.18
N LYS A 345 35.79 3.98 33.49
CA LYS A 345 36.51 4.13 34.76
C LYS A 345 37.07 5.54 34.86
N ARG A 346 36.66 6.21 35.93
CA ARG A 346 37.41 7.20 36.73
C ARG A 346 38.82 7.52 36.22
N LEU A 347 39.00 8.75 35.74
CA LEU A 347 40.24 9.52 35.92
C LEU A 347 39.91 10.81 36.65
N LYS A 348 39.83 10.71 37.98
CA LYS A 348 40.19 11.79 38.89
C LYS A 348 41.46 11.36 39.62
N THR A 349 42.33 12.36 39.85
CA THR A 349 43.56 12.43 40.69
C THR A 349 44.89 11.99 40.07
N ASN A 350 45.70 12.95 39.61
CA ASN A 350 46.89 13.48 40.31
C ASN A 350 47.83 14.29 39.39
N CYS A 351 47.74 15.62 39.46
CA CYS A 351 48.82 16.60 39.70
C CYS A 351 48.29 18.02 39.48
#